data_AF-A0A0D7AIU9-F1
#
_entry.id   AF-A0A0D7AIU9-F1
#
_cell.length_a   1.000
_cell.length_b   1.000
_cell.length_c   1.000
_cell.angle_alpha   90.00
_cell.angle_beta   90.00
_cell.angle_gamma   90.00
#
_symmetry.space_group_name_H-M   'P 1'
#
loop_
_entity.id
_entity.type
_entity.pdbx_description
1 polymer ?
#
loop_
_entity_poly.entity_id
_entity_poly.type
_entity_poly.pdbx_seq_one_letter_code
_entity_poly.pdbx_strand_id
1 'polypeptide(L)'
;LCLACSASLFPKGEVFITPCCARPICNSCISSNPRLARYNPCIACQFIGSSSSKSTTRPSALLSPNFDGAIRDEDTFVLGDSDEDED
;
A
#
# COMPACT_ATOMS: atom_id res chain seq x y z
N LEU A 1 5.27 -16.80 -10.42
CA LEU A 1 3.86 -16.35 -10.59
C LEU A 1 3.80 -14.84 -10.48
N CYS A 2 2.98 -14.16 -11.29
CA CYS A 2 2.73 -12.72 -11.13
C CYS A 2 2.04 -12.46 -9.78
N LEU A 3 2.52 -11.47 -9.03
CA LEU A 3 1.92 -11.10 -7.74
C LEU A 3 0.46 -10.64 -7.86
N ALA A 4 0.09 -9.98 -8.96
CA ALA A 4 -1.21 -9.32 -9.10
C ALA A 4 -2.29 -10.21 -9.73
N CYS A 5 -1.94 -11.01 -10.74
CA CYS A 5 -2.91 -11.81 -11.49
C CYS A 5 -2.70 -13.31 -11.38
N SER A 6 -1.71 -13.76 -10.60
CA SER A 6 -1.40 -15.17 -10.45
C SER A 6 -1.11 -15.92 -11.76
N ALA A 7 -0.80 -15.20 -12.85
CA ALA A 7 -0.38 -15.83 -14.11
C ALA A 7 1.05 -16.38 -14.00
N SER A 8 1.32 -17.46 -14.75
CA SER A 8 2.70 -17.95 -14.93
C SER A 8 3.52 -16.92 -15.71
N LEU A 9 4.73 -16.65 -15.23
CA LEU A 9 5.64 -15.70 -15.87
C LEU A 9 6.60 -16.50 -16.76
N PHE A 10 6.61 -16.17 -18.05
CA PHE A 10 7.58 -16.77 -18.97
C PHE A 10 8.97 -16.13 -18.79
N PRO A 11 10.06 -16.90 -18.89
CA PRO A 11 11.42 -16.43 -18.60
C PRO A 11 11.95 -15.34 -19.54
N LYS A 12 11.29 -15.11 -20.68
CA LYS A 12 11.68 -14.09 -21.68
C LYS A 12 10.83 -12.82 -21.62
N GLY A 13 9.83 -12.75 -20.75
CA GLY A 13 8.97 -11.57 -20.61
C GLY A 13 9.61 -10.54 -19.69
N GLU A 14 9.56 -9.27 -20.05
CA GLU A 14 9.89 -8.19 -19.13
C GLU A 14 8.93 -8.20 -17.94
N VAL A 15 9.49 -8.21 -16.73
CA VAL A 15 8.75 -8.22 -15.47
C VAL A 15 9.27 -7.11 -14.56
N PHE A 16 8.36 -6.46 -13.86
CA PHE A 16 8.72 -5.50 -12.83
C PHE A 16 8.98 -6.24 -11.50
N ILE A 17 10.13 -5.99 -10.90
CA ILE A 17 10.50 -6.55 -9.60
C ILE A 17 10.25 -5.51 -8.51
N THR A 18 9.38 -5.84 -7.55
CA THR A 18 9.05 -4.92 -6.45
C THR A 18 10.26 -4.72 -5.51
N PRO A 19 10.52 -3.50 -5.01
CA PRO A 19 11.67 -3.23 -4.13
C PRO A 19 11.50 -3.78 -2.70
N CYS A 20 10.25 -3.96 -2.25
CA CYS A 20 9.89 -4.44 -0.90
C CYS A 20 10.34 -5.89 -0.62
N CYS A 21 10.07 -6.82 -1.52
CA CYS A 21 10.21 -8.27 -1.30
C CYS A 21 10.70 -9.04 -2.53
N ALA A 22 11.20 -8.34 -3.55
CA ALA A 22 11.70 -8.92 -4.79
C ALA A 22 10.71 -9.86 -5.52
N ARG A 23 9.39 -9.63 -5.37
CA ARG A 23 8.37 -10.41 -6.08
C ARG A 23 8.07 -9.82 -7.46
N PRO A 24 7.81 -10.66 -8.48
CA PRO A 24 7.60 -10.20 -9.84
C PRO A 24 6.14 -9.82 -10.14
N ILE A 25 5.96 -8.77 -10.95
CA ILE A 25 4.69 -8.33 -11.54
C ILE A 25 4.85 -8.35 -13.06
N CYS A 26 3.92 -8.97 -13.80
CA CYS A 26 3.98 -9.00 -15.26
C CYS A 26 3.72 -7.62 -15.87
N ASN A 27 4.27 -7.38 -17.06
CA ASN A 27 4.10 -6.09 -17.73
C ASN A 27 2.63 -5.78 -18.07
N SER A 28 1.81 -6.79 -18.36
CA SER A 28 0.36 -6.61 -18.57
C SER A 28 -0.34 -6.02 -17.33
N CYS A 29 0.07 -6.41 -16.12
CA CYS A 29 -0.48 -5.85 -14.89
C CYS A 29 0.02 -4.42 -14.63
N ILE A 30 1.28 -4.14 -14.95
CA ILE A 30 1.84 -2.78 -14.82
C ILE A 30 1.22 -1.83 -15.85
N SER A 31 1.05 -2.26 -17.10
CA SER A 31 0.43 -1.45 -18.15
C SER A 31 -1.05 -1.20 -17.87
N SER A 32 -1.77 -2.20 -17.34
CA SER A 32 -3.17 -2.04 -16.95
C SER A 32 -3.32 -1.15 -15.71
N ASN A 33 -2.40 -1.25 -14.74
CA ASN A 33 -2.44 -0.50 -13.50
C ASN A 33 -1.03 -0.01 -13.08
N PRO A 34 -0.58 1.15 -13.58
CA PRO A 34 0.76 1.69 -13.30
C PRO A 34 1.03 2.00 -11.81
N ARG A 35 -0.01 2.06 -10.98
CA ARG A 35 0.10 2.25 -9.52
C ARG A 35 0.80 1.06 -8.84
N LEU A 36 0.72 -0.15 -9.40
CA LEU A 36 1.38 -1.34 -8.85
C LEU A 36 2.91 -1.19 -8.76
N ALA A 37 3.53 -0.44 -9.67
CA ALA A 37 4.97 -0.17 -9.63
C ALA A 37 5.37 0.85 -8.56
N ARG A 38 4.40 1.61 -8.01
CA ARG A 38 4.66 2.69 -7.05
C ARG A 38 4.46 2.27 -5.59
N TYR A 39 3.70 1.21 -5.33
CA TYR A 39 3.44 0.77 -3.96
C TYR A 39 4.71 0.27 -3.26
N ASN A 40 5.06 0.93 -2.15
CA ASN A 40 6.08 0.49 -1.22
C ASN A 40 5.60 0.73 0.23
N PRO A 41 5.25 -0.30 1.00
CA PRO A 41 5.30 -1.72 0.66
C PRO A 41 4.28 -2.11 -0.42
N CYS A 42 4.65 -3.10 -1.23
CA CYS A 42 3.77 -3.72 -2.23
C CYS A 42 2.56 -4.42 -1.58
N ILE A 43 1.52 -4.71 -2.36
CA ILE A 43 0.25 -5.28 -1.88
C ILE A 43 0.44 -6.58 -1.06
N ALA A 44 1.36 -7.47 -1.45
CA ALA A 44 1.65 -8.68 -0.65
C ALA A 44 2.25 -8.36 0.73
N CYS A 45 3.14 -7.38 0.81
CA CYS A 45 3.77 -6.98 2.07
C CYS A 45 2.83 -6.19 2.97
N GLN A 46 1.77 -5.59 2.45
CA GLN A 46 0.75 -4.94 3.27
C GLN A 46 -0.10 -5.98 4.02
N PHE A 47 -0.35 -7.14 3.43
CA PHE A 47 -1.20 -8.17 4.02
C PHE A 47 -0.45 -9.14 4.95
N ILE A 48 0.84 -9.39 4.67
CA ILE A 48 1.72 -10.15 5.56
C ILE A 48 2.34 -9.14 6.52
N GLY A 49 1.73 -8.95 7.68
CA GLY A 49 2.12 -7.97 8.69
C GLY A 49 3.65 -7.86 8.85
N SER A 50 4.14 -6.63 8.64
CA SER A 50 5.35 -6.05 9.23
C SER A 50 6.43 -7.04 9.68
N SER A 51 7.21 -7.62 8.76
CA SER A 51 8.46 -8.31 9.14
C SER A 51 9.44 -8.38 7.97
N SER A 52 10.13 -7.27 7.73
CA SER A 52 11.58 -7.23 7.48
C SER A 52 12.01 -5.79 7.25
N SER A 53 12.08 -5.03 8.35
CA SER A 53 12.98 -3.88 8.43
C SER A 53 14.42 -4.40 8.36
N LYS A 54 14.92 -4.70 7.15
CA LYS A 54 16.37 -4.68 6.93
C LYS A 54 16.77 -3.22 6.74
N SER A 55 17.08 -2.60 7.86
CA SER A 55 17.79 -1.33 7.96
C SER A 55 18.97 -1.30 6.97
N THR A 56 18.86 -0.47 5.95
CA THR A 56 20.03 0.13 5.32
C THR A 56 19.70 1.61 5.17
N THR A 57 20.32 2.39 6.03
CA THR A 57 20.28 3.84 6.08
C THR A 57 20.51 4.47 4.71
N ARG A 58 19.56 5.29 4.26
CA ARG A 58 19.83 6.49 3.46
C ARG A 58 18.85 7.60 3.87
N PRO A 59 19.33 8.75 4.38
CA PRO A 59 18.49 9.92 4.54
C PRO A 59 18.42 10.62 3.18
N SER A 60 17.27 10.59 2.53
CA SER A 60 16.95 11.56 1.49
C SER A 60 15.51 11.98 1.71
N ALA A 61 15.40 13.11 2.41
CA ALA A 61 14.21 13.91 2.48
C ALA A 61 13.70 14.26 1.07
N LEU A 62 12.40 14.54 1.02
CA LEU A 62 11.67 15.17 -0.09
C LEU A 62 11.34 14.24 -1.25
N LEU A 63 10.20 13.56 -1.13
CA LEU A 63 9.00 13.84 -1.93
C LEU A 63 7.99 12.74 -1.60
N SER A 64 7.13 13.01 -0.62
CA SER A 64 5.85 12.32 -0.52
C SER A 64 4.94 12.97 -1.58
N PRO A 65 4.73 12.38 -2.77
CA PRO A 65 3.59 12.81 -3.57
C PRO A 65 2.37 12.42 -2.75
N ASN A 66 1.62 13.44 -2.33
CA ASN A 66 0.40 13.31 -1.55
C ASN A 66 -0.39 12.09 -2.02
N PHE A 67 -0.50 11.13 -1.09
CA PHE A 67 -1.25 9.91 -1.26
C PHE A 67 -2.72 10.32 -1.35
N ASP A 68 -3.23 10.33 -2.58
CA ASP A 68 -4.61 10.56 -2.95
C ASP A 68 -5.54 9.66 -2.10
N GLY A 69 -6.23 10.27 -1.14
CA GLY A 69 -7.11 9.57 -0.19
C GLY A 69 -7.19 10.24 1.17
N ALA A 70 -7.57 11.52 1.21
CA ALA A 70 -7.92 12.20 2.46
C ALA A 70 -9.20 11.58 3.04
N ILE A 71 -9.04 10.54 3.87
CA ILE A 71 -10.03 10.20 4.90
C ILE A 71 -9.58 10.88 6.19
N ARG A 72 -10.11 12.08 6.42
CA ARG A 72 -10.09 12.69 7.76
C ARG A 72 -11.34 12.19 8.47
N ASP A 73 -11.24 11.01 9.06
CA ASP A 73 -12.26 10.56 10.01
C ASP A 73 -11.95 11.25 11.34
N GLU A 74 -12.46 12.48 11.48
CA GLU A 74 -12.52 13.20 12.74
C GLU A 74 -14.00 13.43 13.05
N ASP A 75 -14.79 12.36 13.05
CA ASP A 75 -16.16 12.40 13.60
C ASP A 75 -16.08 12.28 15.12
N THR A 76 -15.78 13.41 15.76
CA THR A 76 -15.94 13.58 17.21
C THR A 76 -17.42 13.75 17.51
N PHE A 77 -18.09 12.69 17.95
CA PHE A 77 -19.45 12.78 18.48
C PHE A 77 -19.42 13.36 19.90
N VAL A 78 -19.83 14.61 20.03
CA VAL A 78 -20.16 15.19 21.33
C VAL A 78 -21.59 14.78 21.67
N LEU A 79 -21.75 13.90 22.66
CA LEU A 79 -23.05 13.66 23.29
C LEU A 79 -23.41 14.93 24.08
N GLY A 80 -24.22 15.78 23.46
CA GLY A 80 -24.90 16.87 24.13
C GLY A 80 -25.94 16.27 25.08
N ASP A 81 -25.75 16.57 26.36
CA ASP A 81 -26.62 16.29 27.49
C ASP A 81 -28.10 16.56 27.16
N SER A 82 -28.99 15.67 27.59
CA SER A 82 -30.41 15.97 27.73
C SER A 82 -30.80 15.55 29.14
N ASP A 83 -30.70 16.50 30.05
CA ASP A 83 -31.35 16.50 31.36
C ASP A 83 -32.84 16.16 31.19
N GLU A 84 -33.36 15.17 31.94
CA GLU A 84 -34.78 14.83 32.21
C GLU A 84 -34.75 13.48 32.98
N ASP A 85 -35.25 13.20 34.19
CA ASP A 85 -36.10 13.88 35.19
C ASP A 85 -35.97 13.13 36.56
N GLU A 86 -36.23 13.87 37.64
CA GLU A 86 -36.88 13.52 38.94
C GLU A 86 -37.06 12.05 39.40
N ASP A 87 -36.43 11.65 40.52
CA ASP A 87 -37.04 11.38 41.87
C ASP A 87 -35.96 10.95 42.91
#